data_AF-A0A1I0TGV2-F1
#
_entry.id   AF-A0A1I0TGV2-F1
#
_cell.length_a   1.000
_cell.length_b   1.000
_cell.length_c   1.000
_cell.angle_alpha   90.00
_cell.angle_beta   90.00
_cell.angle_gamma   90.00
#
_symmetry.space_group_name_H-M   'P 1'
#
loop_
_entity.id
_entity.type
_entity.pdbx_description
1 polymer ?
#
loop_
_entity_poly.entity_id
_entity_poly.type
_entity_poly.pdbx_seq_one_letter_code
_entity_poly.pdbx_strand_id
1 'polypeptide(L)'
;MKYPVLNDFIEKYHKNTLYKKGEEYPKEGFEADPERVAFLQSNKNRYGVAFLGPEIKVSDEEAEGIEEVVQEEVASLDEHVEESSDETETDEAETAKKGGKNNTRKKTPAKK
;
A
#
# COMPACT_ATOMS: atom_id res chain seq x y z
N MET A 1 8.32 2.80 -14.57
CA MET A 1 8.41 4.17 -14.03
C MET A 1 8.57 4.06 -12.53
N LYS A 2 9.51 4.80 -11.95
CA LYS A 2 9.74 4.82 -10.49
C LYS A 2 9.43 6.20 -9.94
N TYR A 3 8.96 6.25 -8.70
CA TYR A 3 8.56 7.47 -8.02
C TYR A 3 9.13 7.46 -6.59
N PRO A 4 9.63 8.60 -6.08
CA PRO A 4 10.15 8.65 -4.73
C PRO A 4 8.96 8.75 -3.76
N VAL A 5 9.03 8.01 -2.66
CA VAL A 5 8.02 8.06 -1.60
C VAL A 5 8.31 9.26 -0.70
N LEU A 6 7.38 10.20 -0.62
CA LEU A 6 7.52 11.43 0.18
C LEU A 6 7.04 11.26 1.62
N ASN A 7 6.05 10.38 1.82
CA ASN A 7 5.41 10.12 3.11
C ASN A 7 5.07 8.64 3.23
N ASP A 8 5.12 8.10 4.45
CA ASP A 8 4.83 6.69 4.69
C ASP A 8 3.36 6.36 4.39
N PHE A 9 3.12 5.27 3.66
CA PHE A 9 1.76 4.80 3.38
C PHE A 9 1.69 3.29 3.12
N ILE A 10 0.49 2.74 3.30
CA ILE A 10 0.18 1.34 3.00
C ILE A 10 -0.51 1.26 1.64
N GLU A 11 0.12 0.59 0.68
CA GLU A 11 -0.47 0.35 -0.64
C GLU A 11 -1.35 -0.90 -0.62
N LYS A 12 -2.65 -0.71 -0.78
CA LYS A 12 -3.65 -1.79 -0.74
C LYS A 12 -3.58 -2.70 -1.96
N TYR A 13 -3.18 -2.15 -3.11
CA TYR A 13 -3.06 -2.91 -4.35
C TYR A 13 -1.80 -3.79 -4.38
N HIS A 14 -0.82 -3.51 -3.52
CA HIS A 14 0.43 -4.26 -3.40
C HIS A 14 0.41 -5.14 -2.15
N LYS A 15 -0.67 -5.91 -1.91
CA LYS A 15 -0.78 -6.81 -0.73
C LYS A 15 -0.57 -6.09 0.61
N ASN A 16 -1.09 -4.87 0.75
CA ASN A 16 -0.91 -4.02 1.93
C ASN A 16 0.57 -3.76 2.27
N THR A 17 1.42 -3.64 1.24
CA THR A 17 2.84 -3.32 1.41
C THR A 17 2.99 -1.92 1.99
N LEU A 18 3.81 -1.80 3.03
CA LEU A 18 4.24 -0.53 3.59
C LEU A 18 5.37 0.06 2.73
N TYR A 19 5.17 1.30 2.31
CA TYR A 19 6.15 2.15 1.66
C TYR A 19 6.61 3.20 2.65
N LYS A 20 7.91 3.27 2.91
CA LYS A 20 8.52 4.28 3.78
C LYS A 20 9.01 5.46 2.96
N LYS A 21 9.01 6.65 3.55
CA LYS A 21 9.61 7.86 2.99
C LYS A 21 11.06 7.59 2.58
N GLY A 22 11.41 7.99 1.37
CA GLY A 22 12.73 7.75 0.76
C GLY A 22 12.82 6.44 -0.03
N GLU A 23 11.86 5.52 0.09
CA GLU A 23 11.80 4.34 -0.77
C GLU A 23 11.33 4.69 -2.20
N GLU A 24 11.52 3.74 -3.12
CA GLU A 24 11.01 3.82 -4.49
C GLU A 24 9.68 3.06 -4.63
N TYR A 25 8.74 3.66 -5.36
CA TYR A 25 7.48 3.05 -5.75
C TYR A 25 7.46 2.83 -7.27
N PRO A 26 6.97 1.68 -7.78
CA PRO A 26 6.51 0.50 -7.03
C PRO A 26 7.69 -0.40 -6.59
N LYS A 27 7.49 -1.26 -5.57
CA LYS A 27 8.49 -2.28 -5.19
C LYS A 27 8.66 -3.33 -6.29
N GLU A 28 9.78 -4.04 -6.25
CA GLU A 28 10.07 -5.13 -7.18
C GLU A 28 8.94 -6.17 -7.18
N GLY A 29 8.52 -6.57 -8.39
CA GLY A 29 7.40 -7.51 -8.57
C GLY A 29 6.00 -6.88 -8.52
N PHE A 30 5.88 -5.56 -8.38
CA PHE A 30 4.62 -4.82 -8.52
C PHE A 30 4.64 -3.87 -9.71
N GLU A 31 3.45 -3.57 -10.24
CA GLU A 31 3.25 -2.65 -11.36
C GLU A 31 2.62 -1.35 -10.86
N ALA A 32 3.03 -0.22 -11.43
CA ALA A 32 2.47 1.08 -11.10
C ALA A 32 1.26 1.39 -11.98
N ASP A 33 0.07 1.37 -11.38
CA ASP A 33 -1.15 1.86 -12.04
C ASP A 33 -1.13 3.39 -12.17
N PRO A 34 -1.24 3.97 -13.37
CA PRO A 34 -1.14 5.43 -13.57
C PRO A 34 -2.24 6.21 -12.85
N GLU A 35 -3.47 5.66 -12.76
CA GLU A 35 -4.56 6.27 -11.98
C GLU A 35 -4.25 6.28 -10.49
N ARG A 36 -3.61 5.21 -9.99
CA ARG A 36 -3.22 5.09 -8.59
C ARG A 36 -2.06 6.03 -8.26
N VAL A 37 -1.05 6.08 -9.12
CA VAL A 37 0.06 7.01 -9.01
C VAL A 37 -0.45 8.45 -8.98
N ALA A 38 -1.35 8.83 -9.90
CA ALA A 38 -1.93 10.18 -9.91
C ALA A 38 -2.70 10.49 -8.61
N PHE A 39 -3.41 9.50 -8.05
CA PHE A 39 -4.08 9.66 -6.76
C PHE A 39 -3.08 9.86 -5.62
N LEU A 40 -2.00 9.07 -5.58
CA LEU A 40 -0.94 9.15 -4.56
C LEU A 40 -0.08 10.41 -4.69
N GLN A 41 0.07 10.96 -5.89
CA GLN A 41 0.71 12.26 -6.14
C GLN A 41 -0.21 13.44 -5.80
N SER A 42 -1.52 13.21 -5.66
CA SER A 42 -2.49 14.25 -5.34
C SER A 42 -2.70 14.39 -3.84
N ASN A 43 -3.08 15.60 -3.41
CA ASN A 43 -3.56 15.88 -2.06
C ASN A 43 -5.05 15.49 -1.88
N LYS A 44 -5.66 14.78 -2.84
CA LYS A 44 -7.08 14.38 -2.81
C LYS A 44 -7.33 13.10 -2.02
N ASN A 45 -6.53 12.87 -0.99
CA ASN A 45 -6.69 11.75 -0.07
C ASN A 45 -7.10 12.25 1.32
N ARG A 46 -7.40 11.32 2.23
CA ARG A 46 -7.88 11.64 3.58
C ARG A 46 -6.86 12.40 4.44
N TYR A 47 -5.59 12.35 4.05
CA TYR A 47 -4.47 12.92 4.79
C TYR A 47 -4.07 14.30 4.24
N GLY A 48 -4.58 14.71 3.07
CA GLY A 48 -4.30 16.01 2.46
C GLY A 48 -2.85 16.18 1.99
N VAL A 49 -2.08 15.09 1.86
CA VAL A 49 -0.65 15.11 1.51
C VAL A 49 -0.37 14.18 0.34
N ALA A 50 0.57 14.52 -0.54
CA ALA A 50 1.06 13.62 -1.56
C ALA A 50 1.98 12.56 -0.95
N PHE A 51 1.80 11.30 -1.33
CA PHE A 51 2.63 10.17 -0.92
C PHE A 51 3.76 9.89 -1.90
N LEU A 52 3.56 10.20 -3.18
CA LEU A 52 4.56 10.02 -4.23
C LEU A 52 4.99 11.36 -4.80
N GLY A 53 6.28 11.47 -5.12
CA GLY A 53 6.85 12.59 -5.86
C GLY A 53 6.73 12.43 -7.38
N PRO A 54 7.37 13.34 -8.14
CA PRO A 54 7.43 13.23 -9.59
C PRO A 54 8.18 11.98 -10.05
N GLU A 55 7.99 11.59 -11.31
CA GLU A 55 8.70 10.46 -11.90
C GLU A 55 10.21 10.65 -11.81
N ILE A 56 10.91 9.65 -11.27
CA ILE A 56 12.38 9.60 -11.24
C ILE A 56 12.85 9.31 -12.66
N LYS A 57 13.26 10.36 -13.37
CA LYS A 57 14.08 10.21 -14.57
C LYS A 57 15.47 9.89 -14.06
N VAL A 58 15.98 8.71 -14.39
CA VAL A 58 17.33 8.28 -14.06
C VAL A 58 18.32 9.16 -14.82
N SER A 59 18.54 10.37 -14.31
CA SER A 59 19.73 11.15 -14.54
C SER A 59 20.63 10.83 -13.35
N ASP A 60 21.81 10.30 -13.63
CA ASP A 60 22.78 9.69 -12.71
C ASP A 60 23.37 10.66 -11.65
N GLU A 61 22.69 11.75 -11.29
CA GLU A 61 23.28 12.93 -10.63
C GLU A 61 22.54 13.43 -9.36
N GLU A 62 21.87 12.58 -8.58
CA GLU A 62 21.49 12.99 -7.19
C GLU A 62 21.09 11.79 -6.31
N ALA A 63 22.09 11.08 -5.79
CA ALA A 63 21.95 10.17 -4.65
C ALA A 63 22.77 10.73 -3.47
N GLU A 64 22.50 11.97 -3.09
CA GLU A 64 23.10 12.62 -1.92
C GLU A 64 21.97 13.04 -0.97
N GLY A 65 21.86 12.32 0.15
CA GLY A 65 21.08 12.74 1.30
C GLY A 65 19.87 11.87 1.60
N ILE A 66 20.06 10.79 2.36
CA ILE A 66 19.62 10.65 3.76
C ILE A 66 20.41 9.48 4.36
N GLU A 67 21.43 9.82 5.14
CA GLU A 67 22.11 8.93 6.10
C GLU A 67 21.34 8.89 7.43
N GLU A 68 21.54 7.81 8.21
CA GLU A 68 21.16 7.60 9.63
C GLU A 68 19.67 7.32 9.92
N VAL A 69 19.23 6.18 10.50
CA VAL A 69 19.59 5.65 11.84
C VAL A 69 19.38 4.12 11.91
N VAL A 70 20.47 3.41 12.22
CA VAL A 70 20.66 2.29 13.18
C VAL A 70 19.55 1.24 13.38
N GLN A 71 19.89 -0.03 13.12
CA GLN A 71 19.57 -1.16 14.01
C GLN A 71 20.51 -2.34 13.76
N GLU A 72 21.66 -2.29 14.42
CA GLU A 72 22.57 -3.41 14.65
C GLU A 72 22.21 -4.03 16.03
N GLU A 73 22.28 -5.36 16.11
CA GLU A 73 22.31 -6.20 17.33
C GLU A 73 21.08 -6.25 18.26
N VAL A 74 20.28 -7.32 18.12
CA VAL A 74 19.98 -8.20 19.26
C VAL A 74 20.35 -9.64 18.90
N ALA A 75 21.59 -9.99 19.26
CA ALA A 75 22.03 -11.35 19.38
C ALA A 75 21.34 -12.06 20.56
N SER A 76 21.30 -13.38 20.47
CA SER A 76 21.12 -14.38 21.56
C SER A 76 19.67 -14.84 21.80
N LEU A 77 19.32 -16.10 21.55
CA LEU A 77 19.64 -17.36 22.26
C LEU A 77 18.57 -17.69 23.34
N ASP A 78 17.68 -18.63 23.02
CA ASP A 78 16.94 -19.61 23.88
C ASP A 78 15.83 -20.20 22.99
N GLU A 79 15.90 -21.43 22.46
CA GLU A 79 15.74 -22.72 23.15
C GLU A 79 14.62 -22.73 24.20
N HIS A 80 13.38 -22.94 23.75
CA HIS A 80 12.24 -23.57 24.46
C HIS A 80 11.04 -23.43 23.50
N VAL A 81 10.18 -24.39 23.22
CA VAL A 81 9.88 -25.67 23.83
C VAL A 81 8.99 -26.42 22.84
N GLU A 82 9.14 -27.73 22.87
CA GLU A 82 8.28 -28.80 22.36
C GLU A 82 6.80 -28.46 22.07
N GLU A 83 6.35 -29.07 20.98
CA GLU A 83 5.10 -29.84 20.88
C GLU A 83 3.78 -29.11 21.16
N SER A 84 3.04 -28.86 20.08
CA SER A 84 1.65 -29.34 20.00
C SER A 84 1.18 -29.26 18.54
N SER A 85 1.18 -30.41 17.86
CA SER A 85 0.30 -30.62 16.71
C SER A 85 -1.13 -30.58 17.21
N ASP A 86 -1.88 -29.54 16.85
CA ASP A 86 -3.33 -29.59 16.90
C ASP A 86 -3.85 -29.31 15.49
N GLU A 87 -4.23 -30.40 14.83
CA GLU A 87 -4.92 -30.39 13.56
C GLU A 87 -6.34 -29.88 13.79
N THR A 88 -6.66 -28.71 13.25
CA THR A 88 -8.06 -28.30 13.07
C THR A 88 -8.35 -28.18 11.59
N GLU A 89 -8.69 -29.33 11.03
CA GLU A 89 -9.55 -29.50 9.87
C GLU A 89 -10.84 -28.70 10.09
N THR A 90 -11.03 -27.64 9.32
CA THR A 90 -12.33 -26.99 9.14
C THR A 90 -12.56 -26.75 7.66
N ASP A 91 -12.86 -27.85 6.96
CA ASP A 91 -13.59 -27.79 5.71
C ASP A 91 -15.08 -27.87 6.06
N GLU A 92 -15.78 -26.74 6.03
CA GLU A 92 -17.20 -26.73 5.65
C GLU A 92 -17.49 -25.46 4.85
N ALA A 93 -17.50 -25.66 3.54
CA ALA A 93 -18.18 -24.81 2.60
C ALA A 93 -19.69 -24.75 2.90
N GLU A 94 -20.26 -23.55 3.05
CA GLU A 94 -21.66 -23.36 2.71
C GLU A 94 -22.00 -21.93 2.26
N THR A 95 -22.44 -21.89 1.00
CA THR A 95 -23.66 -21.23 0.50
C THR A 95 -23.70 -19.70 0.31
N ALA A 96 -23.41 -19.32 -0.94
CA ALA A 96 -24.32 -18.63 -1.87
C ALA A 96 -25.46 -17.74 -1.31
N LYS A 97 -25.46 -16.45 -1.72
CA LYS A 97 -26.61 -15.67 -2.27
C LYS A 97 -26.11 -14.27 -2.63
N LYS A 98 -25.99 -13.89 -3.91
CA LYS A 98 -27.04 -13.49 -4.87
C LYS A 98 -27.80 -12.21 -4.45
N GLY A 99 -27.62 -11.16 -5.25
CA GLY A 99 -28.52 -9.99 -5.31
C GLY A 99 -27.96 -8.76 -4.58
N GLY A 100 -28.02 -7.54 -5.10
CA GLY A 100 -28.68 -7.05 -6.31
C GLY A 100 -28.26 -5.60 -6.54
N LYS A 101 -28.17 -5.25 -7.81
CA LYS A 101 -28.15 -3.87 -8.31
C LYS A 101 -29.29 -3.09 -7.65
N ASN A 102 -29.08 -1.81 -7.32
CA ASN A 102 -30.09 -0.76 -7.48
C ASN A 102 -29.44 0.62 -7.46
N ASN A 103 -29.09 1.07 -8.66
CA ASN A 103 -28.75 2.45 -8.99
C ASN A 103 -30.06 3.17 -9.34
N THR A 104 -30.63 3.93 -8.41
CA THR A 104 -31.88 4.67 -8.61
C THR A 104 -31.66 6.19 -8.64
N ARG A 105 -31.48 6.67 -9.87
CA ARG A 105 -32.07 7.87 -10.49
C ARG A 105 -32.46 9.07 -9.59
N LYS A 106 -31.85 10.20 -9.97
CA LYS A 106 -32.42 11.51 -10.35
C LYS A 106 -33.57 12.09 -9.50
N LYS A 107 -33.39 13.33 -9.05
CA LYS A 107 -34.42 14.39 -9.08
C LYS A 107 -33.78 15.79 -8.92
N THR A 108 -33.45 16.45 -10.03
CA THR A 108 -33.86 17.84 -10.27
C THR A 108 -35.36 17.81 -10.63
N PRO A 109 -36.23 18.79 -10.31
CA PRO A 109 -36.12 20.24 -10.63
C PRO A 109 -36.61 21.10 -9.43
N ALA A 110 -36.87 22.41 -9.42
CA ALA A 110 -37.25 23.38 -10.42
C ALA A 110 -37.01 24.82 -9.90
N LYS A 111 -36.87 25.75 -10.84
CA LYS A 111 -37.06 27.20 -10.68
C LYS A 111 -38.29 27.55 -9.83
N LYS A 112 -38.17 28.59 -9.01
CA LYS A 112 -39.14 29.68 -8.98
C LYS A 112 -38.45 30.98 -8.65
#